data_AF-A0A2Z2MIH6-F1
#
_entry.id   AF-A0A2Z2MIH6-F1
#
_cell.length_a   1.000
_cell.length_b   1.000
_cell.length_c   1.000
_cell.angle_alpha   90.00
_cell.angle_beta   90.00
_cell.angle_gamma   90.00
#
_symmetry.space_group_name_H-M   'P 1'
#
loop_
_entity.id
_entity.type
_entity.pdbx_description
1 polymer ?
#
loop_
_entity_poly.entity_id
_entity_poly.type
_entity_poly.pdbx_seq_one_letter_code
_entity_poly.pdbx_strand_id
1 'polypeptide(L)'
;MRFKPGATHLIFFDIEYYVPPEYRDRPGLKANPYDSGGFVIGGVFQRYFPLDKSNNWEPKKEFWIWDQEGGSIEEREKKLLEKVYFYIRESWTRWEVLGQVLDKNPNLTEPIAVGFGISRFDIPVLFVRSLKHEIADPAKLYETYFKLRQFDLSIAASPLIPERKYHRILGPVSQNWTVKNLLKEEDRKPSGTTVWELYDSGDYEKIKNRTWREVEATKEVYLKVLKLRNETSKVILD
;
A
#
# COMPACT_ATOMS: atom_id res chain seq x y z
N MET A 1 1.06 10.33 -21.12
CA MET A 1 0.70 9.10 -20.37
C MET A 1 -0.06 8.17 -21.30
N ARG A 2 0.38 6.93 -21.51
CA ARG A 2 -0.38 5.92 -22.24
C ARG A 2 -0.67 4.72 -21.35
N PHE A 3 -1.83 4.13 -21.53
CA PHE A 3 -2.35 3.04 -20.73
C PHE A 3 -2.57 1.82 -21.63
N LYS A 4 -2.25 0.61 -21.15
CA LYS A 4 -2.41 -0.63 -21.92
C LYS A 4 -3.05 -1.74 -21.08
N PRO A 5 -4.10 -2.42 -21.58
CA PRO A 5 -4.66 -3.64 -20.96
C PRO A 5 -3.59 -4.71 -20.71
N GLY A 6 -3.71 -5.46 -19.61
CA GLY A 6 -2.77 -6.48 -19.15
C GLY A 6 -1.41 -5.97 -18.65
N ALA A 7 -0.92 -4.80 -19.11
CA ALA A 7 0.36 -4.24 -18.71
C ALA A 7 0.23 -3.15 -17.62
N THR A 8 -0.64 -2.15 -17.83
CA THR A 8 -0.91 -1.13 -16.83
C THR A 8 -1.91 -1.66 -15.81
N HIS A 9 -1.48 -1.71 -14.55
CA HIS A 9 -2.29 -2.22 -13.45
C HIS A 9 -1.95 -1.52 -12.15
N LEU A 10 -2.85 -1.67 -11.19
CA LEU A 10 -2.74 -1.13 -9.84
C LEU A 10 -2.36 -2.24 -8.86
N ILE A 11 -1.63 -1.88 -7.82
CA ILE A 11 -1.27 -2.73 -6.69
C ILE A 11 -1.83 -2.06 -5.43
N PHE A 12 -2.92 -2.58 -4.92
CA PHE A 12 -3.50 -2.16 -3.64
C PHE A 12 -2.82 -2.92 -2.53
N PHE A 13 -2.31 -2.23 -1.51
CA PHE A 13 -1.74 -2.91 -0.36
C PHE A 13 -1.71 -2.05 0.88
N ASP A 14 -1.51 -2.74 2.00
CA ASP A 14 -1.22 -2.19 3.31
C ASP A 14 -0.24 -3.17 4.00
N ILE A 15 0.77 -2.63 4.71
CA ILE A 15 1.69 -3.44 5.51
C ILE A 15 1.61 -3.09 6.99
N GLU A 16 1.86 -4.10 7.81
CA GLU A 16 1.99 -3.97 9.25
C GLU A 16 3.45 -4.04 9.66
N TYR A 17 3.85 -3.15 10.55
CA TYR A 17 5.22 -3.02 11.03
C TYR A 17 5.24 -3.10 12.55
N TYR A 18 6.14 -3.88 13.13
CA TYR A 18 6.32 -4.00 14.57
C TYR A 18 7.23 -2.90 15.11
N VAL A 19 6.79 -2.21 16.17
CA VAL A 19 7.63 -1.28 16.92
C VAL A 19 7.88 -1.82 18.34
N PRO A 20 9.14 -1.99 18.73
CA PRO A 20 9.53 -2.39 20.07
C PRO A 20 9.03 -1.45 21.17
N PRO A 21 8.73 -1.97 22.38
CA PRO A 21 8.23 -1.19 23.52
C PRO A 21 8.99 0.11 23.79
N GLU A 22 10.31 0.09 23.72
CA GLU A 22 11.21 1.21 23.99
C GLU A 22 11.03 2.40 23.03
N TYR A 23 10.36 2.20 21.89
CA TYR A 23 10.13 3.24 20.88
C TYR A 23 8.66 3.68 20.77
N ARG A 24 7.76 3.10 21.58
CA ARG A 24 6.31 3.33 21.48
C ARG A 24 5.86 4.69 22.02
N ASP A 25 6.66 5.37 22.83
CA ASP A 25 6.29 6.67 23.44
C ASP A 25 6.72 7.90 22.63
N ARG A 26 7.29 7.69 21.45
CA ARG A 26 7.73 8.78 20.57
C ARG A 26 6.54 9.57 19.98
N PRO A 27 6.68 10.89 19.79
CA PRO A 27 5.66 11.69 19.12
C PRO A 27 5.60 11.38 17.62
N GLY A 28 4.40 11.46 17.05
CA GLY A 28 4.19 11.33 15.61
C GLY A 28 4.26 9.89 15.09
N LEU A 29 4.83 9.70 13.90
CA LEU A 29 5.03 8.37 13.31
C LEU A 29 6.12 7.64 14.09
N LYS A 30 5.69 6.71 14.95
CA LYS A 30 6.55 5.97 15.89
C LYS A 30 7.50 4.99 15.20
N ALA A 31 7.06 4.41 14.08
CA ALA A 31 7.82 3.41 13.35
C ALA A 31 8.99 4.04 12.58
N ASN A 32 10.21 3.54 12.84
CA ASN A 32 11.41 3.85 12.09
C ASN A 32 12.04 2.53 11.61
N PRO A 33 12.12 2.27 10.29
CA PRO A 33 12.60 0.99 9.78
C PRO A 33 14.07 0.68 10.09
N TYR A 34 14.86 1.66 10.53
CA TYR A 34 16.25 1.46 10.91
C TYR A 34 16.44 0.98 12.35
N ASP A 35 15.47 1.22 13.22
CA ASP A 35 15.58 0.87 14.64
C ASP A 35 15.81 -0.63 14.85
N SER A 36 16.58 -0.96 15.90
CA SER A 36 16.77 -2.33 16.35
C SER A 36 15.45 -2.93 16.84
N GLY A 37 15.23 -4.23 16.63
CA GLY A 37 14.02 -4.91 17.10
C GLY A 37 12.73 -4.60 16.32
N GLY A 38 12.66 -3.51 15.54
CA GLY A 38 11.55 -3.28 14.62
C GLY A 38 11.66 -4.15 13.37
N PHE A 39 10.53 -4.63 12.84
CA PHE A 39 10.46 -5.49 11.65
C PHE A 39 9.10 -5.40 10.94
N VAL A 40 9.06 -5.77 9.66
CA VAL A 40 7.78 -5.94 8.93
C VAL A 40 7.07 -7.19 9.44
N ILE A 41 5.85 -7.03 9.96
CA ILE A 41 5.00 -8.14 10.42
C ILE A 41 4.43 -8.87 9.20
N GLY A 42 4.01 -8.14 8.19
CA GLY A 42 3.38 -8.69 7.00
C GLY A 42 2.52 -7.66 6.28
N GLY A 43 1.66 -8.15 5.39
CA GLY A 43 0.75 -7.28 4.67
C GLY A 43 -0.14 -8.02 3.69
N VAL A 44 -1.12 -7.29 3.18
CA VAL A 44 -2.10 -7.77 2.20
C VAL A 44 -1.91 -7.00 0.90
N PHE A 45 -1.88 -7.71 -0.22
CA PHE A 45 -1.62 -7.16 -1.55
C PHE A 45 -2.67 -7.65 -2.54
N GLN A 46 -3.11 -6.77 -3.45
CA GLN A 46 -4.05 -7.13 -4.51
C GLN A 46 -3.77 -6.35 -5.79
N ARG A 47 -3.66 -7.06 -6.92
CA ARG A 47 -3.56 -6.43 -8.24
C ARG A 47 -4.93 -6.22 -8.87
N TYR A 48 -5.03 -5.14 -9.63
CA TYR A 48 -6.22 -4.75 -10.36
C TYR A 48 -5.88 -4.24 -11.75
N PHE A 49 -6.58 -4.78 -12.75
CA PHE A 49 -6.40 -4.48 -14.17
C PHE A 49 -7.63 -3.72 -14.69
N PRO A 50 -7.72 -2.40 -14.48
CA PRO A 50 -8.92 -1.61 -14.80
C PRO A 50 -9.23 -1.50 -16.29
N LEU A 51 -8.25 -1.81 -17.15
CA LEU A 51 -8.36 -1.68 -18.59
C LEU A 51 -8.69 -3.01 -19.28
N ASP A 52 -8.67 -4.10 -18.53
CA ASP A 52 -9.09 -5.40 -19.04
C ASP A 52 -10.62 -5.42 -19.15
N LYS A 53 -11.16 -6.07 -20.18
CA LYS A 53 -12.60 -6.10 -20.46
C LYS A 53 -13.46 -6.58 -19.29
N SER A 54 -12.90 -7.47 -18.46
CA SER A 54 -13.56 -8.02 -17.27
C SER A 54 -13.38 -7.19 -16.00
N ASN A 55 -12.64 -6.07 -16.06
CA ASN A 55 -12.28 -5.27 -14.90
C ASN A 55 -11.64 -6.12 -13.78
N ASN A 56 -10.55 -6.81 -14.15
CA ASN A 56 -10.08 -8.00 -13.43
C ASN A 56 -9.38 -7.66 -12.10
N TRP A 57 -9.84 -8.28 -11.02
CA TRP A 57 -9.18 -8.29 -9.72
C TRP A 57 -8.50 -9.64 -9.49
N GLU A 58 -7.20 -9.64 -9.26
CA GLU A 58 -6.53 -10.87 -8.84
C GLU A 58 -6.92 -11.21 -7.38
N PRO A 59 -6.84 -12.49 -6.98
CA PRO A 59 -6.96 -12.86 -5.57
C PRO A 59 -5.93 -12.10 -4.72
N LYS A 60 -6.34 -11.74 -3.50
CA LYS A 60 -5.41 -11.15 -2.54
C LYS A 60 -4.27 -12.13 -2.24
N LYS A 61 -3.08 -11.58 -2.06
CA LYS A 61 -1.92 -12.28 -1.53
C LYS A 61 -1.60 -11.71 -0.18
N GLU A 62 -1.34 -12.59 0.76
CA GLU A 62 -0.99 -12.23 2.13
C GLU A 62 0.37 -12.82 2.44
N PHE A 63 1.21 -12.02 3.07
CA PHE A 63 2.52 -12.47 3.50
C PHE A 63 2.70 -12.07 4.95
N TRP A 64 2.96 -13.05 5.82
CA TRP A 64 3.08 -12.82 7.26
C TRP A 64 4.32 -13.47 7.84
N ILE A 65 4.92 -12.82 8.83
CA ILE A 65 6.18 -13.27 9.44
C ILE A 65 6.04 -14.64 10.14
N TRP A 66 4.88 -14.94 10.73
CA TRP A 66 4.62 -16.23 11.39
C TRP A 66 4.40 -17.38 10.39
N ASP A 67 4.18 -17.08 9.11
CA ASP A 67 4.10 -18.08 8.03
C ASP A 67 5.48 -18.36 7.41
N GLN A 68 6.55 -17.71 7.90
CA GLN A 68 7.90 -17.90 7.38
C GLN A 68 8.73 -18.84 8.26
N GLU A 69 9.49 -19.70 7.61
CA GLU A 69 10.46 -20.58 8.26
C GLU A 69 11.70 -19.79 8.71
N GLY A 70 12.25 -20.11 9.87
CA GLY A 70 13.48 -19.49 10.39
C GLY A 70 13.56 -19.59 11.90
N GLY A 71 14.78 -19.62 12.44
CA GLY A 71 15.03 -19.67 13.88
C GLY A 71 14.89 -18.30 14.54
N SER A 72 15.26 -17.23 13.83
CA SER A 72 15.16 -15.85 14.31
C SER A 72 14.09 -15.02 13.61
N ILE A 73 13.75 -13.85 14.18
CA ILE A 73 12.84 -12.88 13.56
C ILE A 73 13.44 -12.29 12.29
N GLU A 74 14.75 -12.04 12.29
CA GLU A 74 15.48 -11.50 11.14
C GLU A 74 15.43 -12.45 9.93
N GLU A 75 15.65 -13.74 10.15
CA GLU A 75 15.57 -14.74 9.08
C GLU A 75 14.15 -14.84 8.49
N ARG A 76 13.13 -14.81 9.35
CA ARG A 76 11.72 -14.83 8.94
C ARG A 76 11.34 -13.56 8.20
N GLU A 77 11.75 -12.40 8.67
CA GLU A 77 11.51 -11.12 8.01
C GLU A 77 12.20 -11.08 6.63
N LYS A 78 13.44 -11.60 6.51
CA LYS A 78 14.12 -11.70 5.21
C LYS A 78 13.28 -12.49 4.19
N LYS A 79 12.80 -13.69 4.54
CA LYS A 79 11.95 -14.50 3.65
C LYS A 79 10.62 -13.84 3.32
N LEU A 80 10.03 -13.15 4.30
CA LEU A 80 8.82 -12.35 4.10
C LEU A 80 9.07 -11.26 3.05
N LEU A 81 10.15 -10.50 3.21
CA LEU A 81 10.53 -9.41 2.31
C LEU A 81 10.91 -9.91 0.91
N GLU A 82 11.53 -11.09 0.78
CA GLU A 82 11.76 -11.73 -0.51
C GLU A 82 10.44 -11.97 -1.25
N LYS A 83 9.44 -12.55 -0.57
CA LYS A 83 8.11 -12.80 -1.16
C LYS A 83 7.42 -11.49 -1.59
N VAL A 84 7.48 -10.45 -0.75
CA VAL A 84 6.92 -9.13 -1.08
C VAL A 84 7.65 -8.50 -2.27
N TYR A 85 8.98 -8.54 -2.26
CA TYR A 85 9.82 -8.03 -3.35
C TYR A 85 9.48 -8.73 -4.67
N PHE A 86 9.40 -10.06 -4.69
CA PHE A 86 9.06 -10.82 -5.89
C PHE A 86 7.63 -10.53 -6.38
N TYR A 87 6.67 -10.36 -5.48
CA TYR A 87 5.32 -9.95 -5.85
C TYR A 87 5.32 -8.59 -6.56
N ILE A 88 6.04 -7.60 -6.05
CA ILE A 88 6.11 -6.28 -6.68
C ILE A 88 6.95 -6.33 -7.97
N ARG A 89 8.03 -7.10 -8.02
CA ARG A 89 8.84 -7.31 -9.24
C ARG A 89 8.07 -7.97 -10.36
N GLU A 90 7.18 -8.92 -10.04
CA GLU A 90 6.34 -9.55 -11.06
C GLU A 90 5.48 -8.51 -11.80
N SER A 91 4.98 -7.48 -11.11
CA SER A 91 4.27 -6.35 -11.71
C SER A 91 5.15 -5.58 -12.72
N TRP A 92 6.42 -5.35 -12.37
CA TRP A 92 7.38 -4.76 -13.29
C TRP A 92 7.67 -5.66 -14.49
N THR A 93 7.92 -6.94 -14.27
CA THR A 93 8.20 -7.89 -15.35
C THR A 93 7.04 -7.96 -16.35
N ARG A 94 5.79 -7.96 -15.88
CA ARG A 94 4.61 -7.90 -16.77
C ARG A 94 4.62 -6.63 -17.61
N TRP A 95 4.94 -5.48 -17.01
CA TRP A 95 5.02 -4.20 -17.72
C TRP A 95 6.18 -4.14 -18.72
N GLU A 96 7.36 -4.62 -18.35
CA GLU A 96 8.56 -4.71 -19.20
C GLU A 96 8.28 -5.59 -20.44
N VAL A 97 7.77 -6.81 -20.23
CA VAL A 97 7.49 -7.77 -21.31
C VAL A 97 6.38 -7.25 -22.22
N LEU A 98 5.21 -6.91 -21.67
CA LEU A 98 4.05 -6.55 -22.49
C LEU A 98 4.16 -5.15 -23.08
N GLY A 99 4.88 -4.25 -22.41
CA GLY A 99 4.90 -2.82 -22.73
C GLY A 99 6.13 -2.36 -23.49
N GLN A 100 7.31 -2.77 -23.03
CA GLN A 100 8.57 -2.33 -23.63
C GLN A 100 9.07 -3.31 -24.67
N VAL A 101 9.00 -4.61 -24.41
CA VAL A 101 9.53 -5.61 -25.34
C VAL A 101 8.60 -5.84 -26.51
N LEU A 102 7.32 -6.15 -26.25
CA LEU A 102 6.35 -6.46 -27.30
C LEU A 102 5.85 -5.21 -28.05
N ASP A 103 5.51 -4.14 -27.32
CA ASP A 103 4.93 -2.94 -27.92
C ASP A 103 5.93 -1.82 -28.22
N LYS A 104 7.14 -1.88 -27.62
CA LYS A 104 8.20 -0.87 -27.77
C LYS A 104 7.72 0.55 -27.51
N ASN A 105 6.83 0.73 -26.52
CA ASN A 105 6.25 2.04 -26.22
C ASN A 105 6.93 2.68 -24.99
N PRO A 106 7.83 3.66 -25.18
CA PRO A 106 8.55 4.30 -24.08
C PRO A 106 7.65 5.16 -23.17
N ASN A 107 6.41 5.43 -23.59
CA ASN A 107 5.46 6.28 -22.85
C ASN A 107 4.40 5.47 -22.09
N LEU A 108 4.57 4.15 -21.98
CA LEU A 108 3.63 3.30 -21.25
C LEU A 108 3.71 3.60 -19.75
N THR A 109 2.56 3.73 -19.11
CA THR A 109 2.48 3.98 -17.67
C THR A 109 2.88 2.73 -16.90
N GLU A 110 3.85 2.90 -16.00
CA GLU A 110 4.36 1.91 -15.06
C GLU A 110 3.26 1.42 -14.09
N PRO A 111 3.46 0.28 -13.39
CA PRO A 111 2.55 -0.16 -12.34
C PRO A 111 2.35 0.91 -11.26
N ILE A 112 1.13 0.97 -10.71
CA ILE A 112 0.72 2.01 -9.76
C ILE A 112 0.43 1.38 -8.39
N ALA A 113 1.23 1.71 -7.38
CA ALA A 113 0.96 1.44 -5.97
C ALA A 113 -0.18 2.32 -5.45
N VAL A 114 -1.15 1.74 -4.75
CA VAL A 114 -2.32 2.44 -4.20
C VAL A 114 -2.53 2.03 -2.74
N GLY A 115 -2.71 3.01 -1.87
CA GLY A 115 -2.87 2.81 -0.43
C GLY A 115 -3.04 4.15 0.29
N PHE A 116 -3.08 4.12 1.62
CA PHE A 116 -3.13 5.31 2.46
C PHE A 116 -1.81 5.52 3.18
N GLY A 117 -1.12 6.63 2.93
CA GLY A 117 0.15 6.94 3.59
C GLY A 117 1.34 6.14 3.04
N ILE A 118 1.15 5.34 1.99
CA ILE A 118 2.16 4.47 1.38
C ILE A 118 3.43 5.21 0.96
N SER A 119 3.30 6.48 0.56
CA SER A 119 4.43 7.30 0.14
C SER A 119 5.31 7.74 1.31
N ARG A 120 4.71 7.87 2.49
CA ARG A 120 5.37 8.28 3.72
C ARG A 120 5.88 7.09 4.52
N PHE A 121 5.22 5.95 4.45
CA PHE A 121 5.49 4.83 5.35
C PHE A 121 5.80 3.53 4.62
N ASP A 122 4.82 2.88 3.99
CA ASP A 122 4.93 1.51 3.52
C ASP A 122 6.08 1.32 2.52
N ILE A 123 6.17 2.17 1.50
CA ILE A 123 7.22 2.07 0.47
C ILE A 123 8.62 2.34 1.07
N PRO A 124 8.83 3.43 1.84
CA PRO A 124 10.09 3.62 2.56
C PRO A 124 10.47 2.46 3.49
N VAL A 125 9.51 1.88 4.23
CA VAL A 125 9.75 0.75 5.12
C VAL A 125 10.20 -0.47 4.33
N LEU A 126 9.47 -0.85 3.27
CA LEU A 126 9.84 -1.98 2.42
C LEU A 126 11.25 -1.79 1.84
N PHE A 127 11.58 -0.60 1.35
CA PHE A 127 12.91 -0.31 0.83
C PHE A 127 14.01 -0.43 1.89
N VAL A 128 13.88 0.24 3.04
CA VAL A 128 14.91 0.25 4.09
C VAL A 128 15.10 -1.13 4.69
N ARG A 129 14.01 -1.86 4.93
CA ARG A 129 14.09 -3.23 5.48
C ARG A 129 14.66 -4.19 4.44
N SER A 130 14.28 -4.08 3.17
CA SER A 130 14.91 -4.88 2.11
C SER A 130 16.40 -4.59 1.93
N LEU A 131 16.84 -3.34 2.11
CA LEU A 131 18.27 -3.00 2.12
C LEU A 131 19.00 -3.68 3.27
N LYS A 132 18.46 -3.59 4.49
CA LYS A 132 19.06 -4.16 5.70
C LYS A 132 19.23 -5.68 5.61
N HIS A 133 18.31 -6.36 4.90
CA HIS A 133 18.31 -7.81 4.70
C HIS A 133 18.95 -8.28 3.39
N GLU A 134 19.52 -7.35 2.60
CA GLU A 134 20.17 -7.62 1.32
C GLU A 134 19.29 -8.41 0.35
N ILE A 135 18.01 -8.05 0.27
CA ILE A 135 17.01 -8.76 -0.58
C ILE A 135 17.36 -8.66 -2.06
N ALA A 136 17.92 -7.54 -2.49
CA ALA A 136 18.49 -7.32 -3.82
C ALA A 136 19.54 -6.20 -3.72
N ASP A 137 20.26 -5.95 -4.82
CA ASP A 137 21.16 -4.80 -4.88
C ASP A 137 20.39 -3.47 -4.72
N PRO A 138 21.00 -2.43 -4.12
CA PRO A 138 20.32 -1.17 -3.82
C PRO A 138 19.67 -0.51 -5.04
N ALA A 139 20.29 -0.62 -6.22
CA ALA A 139 19.73 -0.06 -7.44
C ALA A 139 18.43 -0.76 -7.81
N LYS A 140 18.39 -2.10 -7.83
CA LYS A 140 17.16 -2.86 -8.07
C LYS A 140 16.08 -2.60 -7.03
N LEU A 141 16.43 -2.45 -5.76
CA LEU A 141 15.46 -2.09 -4.71
C LEU A 141 14.85 -0.71 -4.98
N TYR A 142 15.66 0.27 -5.36
CA TYR A 142 15.19 1.60 -5.74
C TYR A 142 14.26 1.53 -6.95
N GLU A 143 14.65 0.80 -7.99
CA GLU A 143 13.81 0.59 -9.17
C GLU A 143 12.50 -0.09 -8.85
N THR A 144 12.52 -1.04 -7.91
CA THR A 144 11.33 -1.81 -7.57
C THR A 144 10.33 -1.00 -6.76
N TYR A 145 10.79 -0.25 -5.76
CA TYR A 145 9.92 0.43 -4.81
C TYR A 145 9.66 1.89 -5.14
N PHE A 146 10.68 2.64 -5.58
CA PHE A 146 10.56 4.09 -5.80
C PHE A 146 10.22 4.49 -7.22
N LYS A 147 10.50 3.65 -8.24
CA LYS A 147 9.99 3.91 -9.61
C LYS A 147 8.53 3.51 -9.79
N LEU A 148 7.92 2.83 -8.81
CA LEU A 148 6.47 2.60 -8.84
C LEU A 148 5.79 3.96 -8.81
N ARG A 149 4.80 4.15 -9.68
CA ARG A 149 3.91 5.30 -9.52
C ARG A 149 3.11 5.10 -8.25
N GLN A 150 2.91 6.16 -7.48
CA GLN A 150 2.21 6.08 -6.21
C GLN A 150 0.95 6.93 -6.30
N PHE A 151 -0.20 6.30 -6.05
CA PHE A 151 -1.48 6.97 -5.86
C PHE A 151 -1.86 6.87 -4.39
N ASP A 152 -1.25 7.74 -3.58
CA ASP A 152 -1.49 7.80 -2.14
C ASP A 152 -2.82 8.50 -1.86
N LEU A 153 -3.81 7.73 -1.42
CA LEU A 153 -5.16 8.23 -1.14
C LEU A 153 -5.21 9.18 0.05
N SER A 154 -4.23 9.14 0.96
CA SER A 154 -4.16 10.12 2.05
C SER A 154 -4.00 11.54 1.51
N ILE A 155 -3.37 11.69 0.34
CA ILE A 155 -3.18 12.99 -0.32
C ILE A 155 -4.24 13.17 -1.42
N ALA A 156 -4.42 12.18 -2.28
CA ALA A 156 -5.28 12.30 -3.46
C ALA A 156 -6.77 12.49 -3.12
N ALA A 157 -7.25 11.94 -2.00
CA ALA A 157 -8.64 12.10 -1.58
C ALA A 157 -8.88 13.39 -0.77
N SER A 158 -7.83 14.02 -0.24
CA SER A 158 -7.93 15.18 0.67
C SER A 158 -8.79 16.33 0.10
N PRO A 159 -8.63 16.77 -1.16
CA PRO A 159 -9.44 17.85 -1.72
C PRO A 159 -10.94 17.56 -1.82
N LEU A 160 -11.35 16.28 -1.73
CA LEU A 160 -12.74 15.84 -1.82
C LEU A 160 -13.43 15.75 -0.45
N ILE A 161 -12.67 15.90 0.64
CA ILE A 161 -13.17 15.72 2.00
C ILE A 161 -13.34 17.09 2.64
N PRO A 162 -14.55 17.45 3.10
CA PRO A 162 -14.80 18.77 3.68
C PRO A 162 -14.10 18.91 5.04
N GLU A 163 -13.13 19.83 5.12
CA GLU A 163 -12.48 20.21 6.38
C GLU A 163 -13.17 21.43 7.00
N ARG A 164 -14.01 21.18 8.02
CA ARG A 164 -14.83 22.24 8.64
C ARG A 164 -14.04 23.16 9.55
N LYS A 165 -12.94 22.68 10.16
CA LYS A 165 -12.22 23.44 11.20
C LYS A 165 -11.05 24.26 10.63
N TYR A 166 -10.38 23.74 9.60
CA TYR A 166 -9.19 24.37 9.01
C TYR A 166 -9.26 24.41 7.47
N HIS A 167 -10.37 24.93 6.93
CA HIS A 167 -10.66 25.11 5.50
C HIS A 167 -9.57 25.82 4.65
N ARG A 168 -8.51 26.37 5.25
CA ARG A 168 -7.39 27.03 4.56
C ARG A 168 -6.15 26.15 4.40
N ILE A 169 -6.16 24.93 4.93
CA ILE A 169 -5.01 24.01 4.88
C ILE A 169 -5.45 22.74 4.15
N LEU A 170 -4.74 22.38 3.09
CA LEU A 170 -4.84 21.07 2.44
C LEU A 170 -3.80 20.15 3.09
N GLY A 171 -4.27 19.24 3.94
CA GLY A 171 -3.44 18.25 4.62
C GLY A 171 -3.84 16.83 4.26
N PRO A 172 -2.95 15.83 4.45
CA PRO A 172 -3.30 14.44 4.24
C PRO A 172 -4.40 13.99 5.20
N VAL A 173 -5.24 13.07 4.75
CA VAL A 173 -6.37 12.51 5.50
C VAL A 173 -6.09 11.06 5.88
N SER A 174 -6.62 10.62 7.01
CA SER A 174 -6.58 9.21 7.38
C SER A 174 -7.59 8.40 6.56
N GLN A 175 -7.34 7.09 6.44
CA GLN A 175 -8.29 6.18 5.79
C GLN A 175 -9.66 6.22 6.48
N ASN A 176 -9.70 6.12 7.81
CA ASN A 176 -10.95 6.18 8.57
C ASN A 176 -11.74 7.47 8.31
N TRP A 177 -11.06 8.62 8.27
CA TRP A 177 -11.70 9.89 7.97
C TRP A 177 -12.24 9.92 6.53
N THR A 178 -11.49 9.36 5.60
CA THR A 178 -11.87 9.28 4.19
C THR A 178 -13.08 8.36 3.97
N VAL A 179 -13.07 7.17 4.57
CA VAL A 179 -14.19 6.22 4.52
C VAL A 179 -15.45 6.85 5.09
N LYS A 180 -15.37 7.46 6.27
CA LYS A 180 -16.50 8.16 6.90
C LYS A 180 -17.11 9.23 5.99
N ASN A 181 -16.28 10.05 5.36
CA ASN A 181 -16.77 11.20 4.59
C ASN A 181 -17.15 10.86 3.14
N LEU A 182 -16.45 9.94 2.48
CA LEU A 182 -16.69 9.60 1.07
C LEU A 182 -17.63 8.41 0.88
N LEU A 183 -17.60 7.44 1.80
CA LEU A 183 -18.44 6.23 1.73
C LEU A 183 -19.66 6.32 2.65
N LYS A 184 -19.70 7.30 3.57
CA LYS A 184 -20.79 7.50 4.55
C LYS A 184 -21.00 6.30 5.49
N GLU A 185 -19.93 5.55 5.76
CA GLU A 185 -19.96 4.48 6.75
C GLU A 185 -19.69 5.05 8.14
N GLU A 186 -20.64 4.87 9.06
CA GLU A 186 -20.56 5.41 10.43
C GLU A 186 -19.83 4.46 11.41
N ASP A 187 -19.65 3.18 11.03
CA ASP A 187 -19.39 2.09 11.98
C ASP A 187 -17.94 1.60 12.11
N ARG A 188 -16.95 2.24 11.47
CA ARG A 188 -15.54 1.85 11.67
C ARG A 188 -14.97 2.56 12.89
N LYS A 189 -15.32 2.07 14.10
CA LYS A 189 -14.58 2.46 15.31
C LYS A 189 -13.13 2.01 15.14
N PRO A 190 -12.14 2.92 15.28
CA PRO A 190 -10.75 2.49 15.33
C PRO A 190 -10.59 1.55 16.53
N SER A 191 -9.99 0.39 16.30
CA SER A 191 -9.46 -0.44 17.37
C SER A 191 -8.53 0.43 18.21
N GLY A 192 -8.84 0.62 19.50
CA GLY A 192 -7.94 1.28 20.44
C GLY A 192 -6.63 0.51 20.64
N THR A 193 -6.61 -0.76 20.22
CA THR A 193 -5.44 -1.63 20.24
C THR A 193 -4.60 -1.44 18.98
N THR A 194 -3.32 -1.18 19.18
CA THR A 194 -2.30 -1.06 18.14
C THR A 194 -1.90 -2.44 17.62
N VAL A 195 -1.37 -2.51 16.40
CA VAL A 195 -0.96 -3.80 15.81
C VAL A 195 0.15 -4.49 16.61
N TRP A 196 1.01 -3.74 17.30
CA TRP A 196 2.10 -4.30 18.10
C TRP A 196 1.59 -4.96 19.37
N GLU A 197 0.54 -4.42 20.00
CA GLU A 197 -0.12 -5.07 21.13
C GLU A 197 -0.81 -6.37 20.69
N LEU A 198 -1.44 -6.37 19.51
CA LEU A 198 -2.01 -7.60 18.95
C LEU A 198 -0.92 -8.64 18.70
N TYR A 199 0.21 -8.22 18.14
CA TYR A 199 1.36 -9.09 17.90
C TYR A 199 1.94 -9.66 19.21
N ASP A 200 2.17 -8.80 20.21
CA ASP A 200 2.67 -9.20 21.53
C ASP A 200 1.73 -10.19 22.23
N SER A 201 0.41 -10.06 22.02
CA SER A 201 -0.61 -10.97 22.56
C SER A 201 -0.83 -12.24 21.73
N GLY A 202 -0.17 -12.39 20.58
CA GLY A 202 -0.34 -13.52 19.67
C GLY A 202 -1.65 -13.54 18.88
N ASP A 203 -2.39 -12.43 18.83
CA ASP A 203 -3.68 -12.32 18.15
C ASP A 203 -3.51 -12.02 16.65
N TYR A 204 -2.86 -12.95 15.96
CA TYR A 204 -2.49 -12.80 14.56
C TYR A 204 -3.71 -12.71 13.63
N GLU A 205 -4.83 -13.37 13.97
CA GLU A 205 -6.04 -13.28 13.15
C GLU A 205 -6.66 -11.88 13.16
N LYS A 206 -6.64 -11.17 14.29
CA LYS A 206 -7.10 -9.78 14.29
C LYS A 206 -6.23 -8.89 13.40
N ILE A 207 -4.93 -9.13 13.36
CA ILE A 207 -4.02 -8.42 12.44
C ILE A 207 -4.43 -8.70 10.99
N LYS A 208 -4.53 -9.98 10.59
CA LYS A 208 -4.93 -10.37 9.24
C LYS A 208 -6.25 -9.74 8.79
N ASN A 209 -7.29 -9.90 9.60
CA ASN A 209 -8.63 -9.38 9.29
C ASN A 209 -8.66 -7.85 9.20
N ARG A 210 -7.88 -7.16 10.03
CA ARG A 210 -7.77 -5.71 9.99
C ARG A 210 -7.12 -5.25 8.69
N THR A 211 -5.92 -5.74 8.37
CA THR A 211 -5.18 -5.34 7.17
C THR A 211 -5.97 -5.70 5.89
N TRP A 212 -6.66 -6.84 5.88
CA TRP A 212 -7.54 -7.22 4.77
C TRP A 212 -8.66 -6.20 4.55
N ARG A 213 -9.31 -5.75 5.63
CA ARG A 213 -10.37 -4.73 5.57
C ARG A 213 -9.83 -3.37 5.16
N GLU A 214 -8.61 -3.02 5.57
CA GLU A 214 -7.95 -1.77 5.18
C GLU A 214 -7.63 -1.77 3.67
N VAL A 215 -7.23 -2.90 3.09
CA VAL A 215 -7.08 -3.03 1.63
C VAL A 215 -8.42 -2.94 0.90
N GLU A 216 -9.49 -3.56 1.40
CA GLU A 216 -10.83 -3.40 0.81
C GLU A 216 -11.34 -1.96 0.88
N ALA A 217 -11.16 -1.30 2.03
CA ALA A 217 -11.52 0.11 2.21
C ALA A 217 -10.81 0.99 1.18
N THR A 218 -9.51 0.74 0.97
CA THR A 218 -8.69 1.45 0.00
C THR A 218 -9.25 1.31 -1.41
N LYS A 219 -9.68 0.10 -1.79
CA LYS A 219 -10.31 -0.13 -3.10
C LYS A 219 -11.62 0.62 -3.25
N GLU A 220 -12.50 0.54 -2.26
CA GLU A 220 -13.79 1.23 -2.28
C GLU A 220 -13.62 2.74 -2.40
N VAL A 221 -12.69 3.32 -1.63
CA VAL A 221 -12.35 4.73 -1.72
C VAL A 221 -11.77 5.07 -3.10
N TYR A 222 -10.82 4.28 -3.61
CA TYR A 222 -10.24 4.53 -4.94
C TYR A 222 -11.32 4.59 -6.03
N LEU A 223 -12.24 3.61 -6.03
CA LEU A 223 -13.35 3.58 -6.98
C LEU A 223 -14.29 4.77 -6.81
N LYS A 224 -14.53 5.21 -5.57
CA LYS A 224 -15.34 6.40 -5.28
C LYS A 224 -14.67 7.67 -5.79
N VAL A 225 -13.37 7.84 -5.56
CA VAL A 225 -12.57 8.97 -6.07
C VAL A 225 -12.60 8.99 -7.61
N LEU A 226 -12.42 7.83 -8.25
CA LEU A 226 -12.49 7.68 -9.70
C LEU A 226 -13.86 8.09 -10.25
N LYS A 227 -14.95 7.66 -9.60
CA LYS A 227 -16.32 8.03 -9.97
C LYS A 227 -16.53 9.54 -9.90
N LEU A 228 -16.18 10.16 -8.77
CA LEU A 228 -16.33 11.61 -8.55
C LEU A 228 -15.52 12.44 -9.55
N ARG A 229 -14.28 12.00 -9.87
CA ARG A 229 -13.47 12.62 -10.91
C ARG A 229 -14.18 12.60 -12.26
N ASN A 230 -14.68 11.44 -12.67
CA ASN A 230 -15.35 11.28 -13.97
C ASN A 230 -16.67 12.06 -14.06
N GLU A 231 -17.41 12.21 -12.95
CA GLU A 231 -18.61 13.05 -12.87
C GLU A 231 -18.24 14.53 -13.07
N THR A 232 -17.18 14.99 -12.41
CA THR A 232 -16.70 16.38 -12.52
C THR A 232 -16.20 16.69 -13.94
N SER A 233 -15.51 15.75 -14.60
CA SER A 233 -15.02 15.94 -15.98
C SER A 233 -16.14 16.04 -17.02
N LYS A 234 -17.32 15.45 -16.77
CA LYS A 234 -18.48 15.58 -17.67
C LYS A 234 -19.08 16.99 -17.61
N VAL A 235 -19.13 17.60 -16.43
CA VAL A 235 -19.67 18.96 -16.21
C VAL A 235 -18.83 20.05 -16.87
N ILE A 236 -17.54 19.79 -17.16
CA ILE A 236 -16.63 20.77 -17.79
C ILE A 236 -16.67 20.69 -19.33
N LEU A 237 -17.26 19.64 -19.89
CA LEU A 237 -17.33 19.39 -21.34
C LEU A 237 -18.71 19.67 -21.95
N ASP A 238 -19.68 20.06 -21.12
CA ASP A 238 -20.98 20.61 -21.50
C ASP A 238 -21.00 22.13 -21.28
#